data_AF-A0A093XQ96-F1
#
_entry.id   AF-A0A093XQ96-F1
#
_cell.length_a   1.000
_cell.length_b   1.000
_cell.length_c   1.000
_cell.angle_alpha   90.00
_cell.angle_beta   90.00
_cell.angle_gamma   90.00
#
_symmetry.space_group_name_H-M   'P 1'
#
loop_
_entity.id
_entity.type
_entity.pdbx_description
1 polymer ?
#
loop_
_entity_poly.entity_id
_entity_poly.type
_entity_poly.pdbx_seq_one_letter_code
_entity_poly.pdbx_strand_id
1 'polypeptide(L)'
;FLLPASAILCLRGLFPYLELITGIPSLTADVSPLLLAYIQLFNSRCTQLILGAGATKIVGLKNITTKHLALASRALGFIATLIPHLREFVRRHLGAGASAAGLMGEFDKVRRVLQEHQASISEKLVEIMAGRATLHLRAMRAIVWDDDSAGDRAVSAYMDTLTKETGTLHRVLSKHMPEGTVLGIMEPVFGSYREQLGKAFREAPVTTERGKERMLRDAQHFAARIGKLEGAGDLGESILATATNRTLPVAEVPVPAATTATTEAAPAATSPDPPLPPTPAVEISGSPPNPPLPASPNEVADEVVNGDVSVANGVVETETLIVASPGVDSEEATEAEEESKDEKEAGKETKDEKVVEEKETEKE
;
A
#
# COMPACT_ATOMS: atom_id res chain seq x y z
N PHE A 1 0.26 19.52 14.27
CA PHE A 1 1.45 18.64 14.27
C PHE A 1 1.34 17.66 15.42
N LEU A 2 1.72 16.40 15.22
CA LEU A 2 1.65 15.36 16.25
C LEU A 2 2.97 14.57 16.21
N LEU A 3 3.75 14.62 17.30
CA LEU A 3 5.07 14.00 17.39
C LEU A 3 4.92 12.57 17.93
N PRO A 4 5.40 11.53 17.22
CA PRO A 4 5.27 10.15 17.69
C PRO A 4 6.02 9.92 19.00
N ALA A 5 5.46 9.10 19.90
CA ALA A 5 6.08 8.78 21.19
C ALA A 5 7.50 8.18 21.06
N SER A 6 7.77 7.44 19.98
CA SER A 6 9.11 6.94 19.64
C SER A 6 10.14 8.05 19.38
N ALA A 7 9.74 9.17 18.77
CA ALA A 7 10.60 10.34 18.58
C ALA A 7 10.84 11.09 19.90
N ILE A 8 9.85 11.13 20.80
CA ILE A 8 9.98 11.70 22.15
C ILE A 8 10.93 10.85 23.01
N LEU A 9 10.84 9.51 22.92
CA LEU A 9 11.76 8.61 23.60
C LEU A 9 13.19 8.73 23.06
N CYS A 10 13.34 8.86 21.73
CA CYS A 10 14.62 9.14 21.09
C CYS A 10 15.22 10.46 21.59
N LEU A 11 14.47 11.56 21.60
CA LEU A 11 14.87 12.85 22.20
C LEU A 11 15.36 12.69 23.64
N ARG A 12 14.60 11.97 24.48
CA ARG A 12 14.97 11.73 25.89
C ARG A 12 16.32 11.01 26.02
N GLY A 13 16.63 10.08 25.13
CA GLY A 13 17.93 9.43 25.08
C GLY A 13 19.06 10.29 24.52
N LEU A 14 18.78 11.38 23.79
CA LEU A 14 19.83 12.31 23.33
C LEU A 14 20.36 13.20 24.47
N PHE A 15 19.51 13.61 25.43
CA PHE A 15 19.89 14.61 26.45
C PHE A 15 21.16 14.26 27.24
N PRO A 16 21.37 13.03 27.77
CA PRO A 16 22.56 12.73 28.57
C PRO A 16 23.89 12.92 27.81
N TYR A 17 23.89 12.67 26.49
CA TYR A 17 25.07 12.92 25.65
C TYR A 17 25.33 14.43 25.48
N LEU A 18 24.27 15.23 25.34
CA LEU A 18 24.37 16.69 25.19
C LEU A 18 24.78 17.36 26.51
N GLU A 19 24.21 16.92 27.63
CA GLU A 19 24.57 17.35 28.98
C GLU A 19 26.06 17.06 29.27
N LEU A 20 26.52 15.85 28.96
CA LEU A 20 27.92 15.46 29.13
C LEU A 20 28.88 16.32 28.26
N ILE A 21 28.49 16.64 27.02
CA ILE A 21 29.24 17.55 26.14
C ILE A 21 29.30 18.98 26.70
N THR A 22 28.20 19.49 27.29
CA THR A 22 28.22 20.82 27.93
C THR A 22 28.99 20.86 29.25
N GLY A 23 28.86 19.82 30.08
CA GLY A 23 29.45 19.76 31.41
C GLY A 23 30.93 19.40 31.41
N ILE A 24 31.37 18.58 30.46
CA ILE A 24 32.77 18.15 30.31
C ILE A 24 33.20 18.25 28.83
N PRO A 25 33.44 19.46 28.28
CA PRO A 25 33.71 19.65 26.85
C PRO A 25 34.94 18.90 26.31
N SER A 26 35.90 18.53 27.16
CA SER A 26 37.04 17.69 26.78
C SER A 26 36.64 16.29 26.30
N LEU A 27 35.48 15.76 26.74
CA LEU A 27 34.95 14.47 26.30
C LEU A 27 34.16 14.55 24.98
N THR A 28 34.02 15.74 24.37
CA THR A 28 33.22 15.90 23.13
C THR A 28 33.68 14.97 22.00
N ALA A 29 34.99 14.69 21.92
CA ALA A 29 35.55 13.80 20.91
C ALA A 29 35.06 12.34 21.06
N ASP A 30 34.95 11.86 22.30
CA ASP A 30 34.59 10.47 22.63
C ASP A 30 33.07 10.26 22.71
N VAL A 31 32.33 11.29 23.15
CA VAL A 31 30.88 11.25 23.35
C VAL A 31 30.10 11.43 22.04
N SER A 32 30.62 12.22 21.09
CA SER A 32 29.92 12.48 19.83
C SER A 32 29.74 11.24 18.92
N PRO A 33 30.72 10.31 18.81
CA PRO A 33 30.51 9.00 18.19
C PRO A 33 29.41 8.17 18.87
N LEU A 34 29.27 8.24 20.20
CA LEU A 34 28.22 7.52 20.93
C LEU A 34 26.84 8.11 20.68
N LEU A 35 26.73 9.43 20.60
CA LEU A 35 25.53 10.17 20.17
C LEU A 35 25.10 9.76 18.74
N LEU A 36 26.05 9.64 17.82
CA LEU A 36 25.80 9.13 16.47
C LEU A 36 25.35 7.67 16.47
N ALA A 37 26.00 6.80 17.23
CA ALA A 37 25.65 5.39 17.36
C ALA A 37 24.23 5.20 17.95
N TYR A 38 23.82 6.04 18.90
CA TYR A 38 22.45 6.04 19.43
C TYR A 38 21.41 6.37 18.35
N ILE A 39 21.67 7.38 17.51
CA ILE A 39 20.77 7.76 16.40
C ILE A 39 20.73 6.65 15.32
N GLN A 40 21.88 6.01 15.03
CA GLN A 40 21.95 4.85 14.13
C GLN A 40 21.18 3.64 14.68
N LEU A 41 21.26 3.38 15.99
CA LEU A 41 20.49 2.35 16.67
C LEU A 41 18.98 2.61 16.59
N PHE A 42 18.54 3.85 16.82
CA PHE A 42 17.14 4.24 16.62
C PHE A 42 16.67 3.95 15.19
N ASN A 43 17.44 4.35 14.17
CA ASN A 43 17.12 4.04 12.77
C ASN A 43 17.01 2.53 12.53
N SER A 44 18.01 1.75 12.97
CA SER A 44 18.07 0.29 12.81
C SER A 44 16.85 -0.40 13.45
N ARG A 45 16.43 0.02 14.65
CA ARG A 45 15.22 -0.50 15.29
C ARG A 45 13.95 -0.12 14.53
N CYS A 46 13.85 1.10 14.00
CA CYS A 46 12.72 1.47 13.14
C CYS A 46 12.68 0.60 11.87
N THR A 47 13.82 0.35 11.21
CA THR A 47 13.88 -0.50 9.99
C THR A 47 13.47 -1.93 10.31
N GLN A 48 13.97 -2.51 11.40
CA GLN A 48 13.60 -3.85 11.87
C GLN A 48 12.09 -3.96 12.12
N LEU A 49 11.50 -3.01 12.85
CA LEU A 49 10.09 -3.06 13.22
C LEU A 49 9.15 -2.86 12.03
N ILE A 50 9.45 -1.89 11.14
CA ILE A 50 8.55 -1.44 10.06
C ILE A 50 8.77 -2.22 8.76
N LEU A 51 10.01 -2.31 8.26
CA LEU A 51 10.32 -2.96 6.99
C LEU A 51 10.71 -4.43 7.16
N GLY A 52 11.38 -4.79 8.26
CA GLY A 52 11.74 -6.17 8.59
C GLY A 52 10.61 -7.04 9.17
N ALA A 53 9.38 -6.51 9.24
CA ALA A 53 8.23 -7.11 9.93
C ALA A 53 8.50 -7.49 11.41
N GLY A 54 9.43 -6.81 12.06
CA GLY A 54 9.75 -7.03 13.48
C GLY A 54 8.60 -6.65 14.42
N ALA A 55 7.73 -5.72 14.03
CA ALA A 55 6.56 -5.33 14.82
C ALA A 55 5.62 -6.52 15.08
N THR A 56 5.36 -7.35 14.06
CA THR A 56 4.47 -8.52 14.22
C THR A 56 5.13 -9.64 15.03
N LYS A 57 6.45 -9.82 14.86
CA LYS A 57 7.23 -10.90 15.48
C LYS A 57 7.68 -10.63 16.93
N ILE A 58 7.88 -9.37 17.30
CA ILE A 58 8.51 -8.97 18.59
C ILE A 58 7.52 -8.24 19.50
N VAL A 59 6.54 -7.53 18.92
CA VAL A 59 5.54 -6.74 19.67
C VAL A 59 4.16 -7.41 19.63
N GLY A 60 3.99 -8.52 18.90
CA GLY A 60 2.73 -9.27 18.82
C GLY A 60 1.62 -8.59 18.01
N LEU A 61 1.92 -7.48 17.31
CA LEU A 61 0.94 -6.79 16.47
C LEU A 61 0.48 -7.70 15.32
N LYS A 62 -0.81 -8.10 15.30
CA LYS A 62 -1.40 -8.95 14.24
C LYS A 62 -1.12 -8.42 12.83
N ASN A 63 -1.09 -7.09 12.66
CA ASN A 63 -0.81 -6.42 11.39
C ASN A 63 0.02 -5.14 11.56
N ILE A 64 0.78 -4.80 10.52
CA ILE A 64 1.27 -3.42 10.32
C ILE A 64 0.17 -2.64 9.58
N THR A 65 0.05 -1.33 9.82
CA THR A 65 -0.98 -0.48 9.21
C THR A 65 -0.37 0.79 8.59
N THR A 66 -1.13 1.47 7.72
CA THR A 66 -0.72 2.80 7.19
C THR A 66 -0.43 3.81 8.31
N LYS A 67 -1.15 3.74 9.44
CA LYS A 67 -0.89 4.57 10.65
C LYS A 67 0.53 4.34 11.17
N HIS A 68 0.99 3.09 11.22
CA HIS A 68 2.33 2.74 11.70
C HIS A 68 3.43 3.21 10.75
N LEU A 69 3.28 3.02 9.43
CA LEU A 69 4.22 3.56 8.42
C LEU A 69 4.27 5.09 8.46
N ALA A 70 3.13 5.76 8.59
CA ALA A 70 3.07 7.22 8.63
C ALA A 70 3.75 7.80 9.88
N LEU A 71 3.50 7.22 11.06
CA LEU A 71 4.16 7.62 12.31
C LEU A 71 5.67 7.34 12.28
N ALA A 72 6.11 6.21 11.72
CA ALA A 72 7.54 5.92 11.55
C ALA A 72 8.23 6.93 10.62
N SER A 73 7.64 7.20 9.44
CA SER A 73 8.13 8.22 8.50
C SER A 73 8.21 9.61 9.14
N ARG A 74 7.26 9.98 10.02
CA ARG A 74 7.36 11.23 10.80
C ARG A 74 8.50 11.21 11.82
N ALA A 75 8.66 10.12 12.57
CA ALA A 75 9.71 10.01 13.58
C ALA A 75 11.11 10.12 12.96
N LEU A 76 11.35 9.40 11.86
CA LEU A 76 12.60 9.43 11.10
C LEU A 76 12.88 10.84 10.54
N GLY A 77 11.88 11.45 9.89
CA GLY A 77 12.01 12.81 9.36
C GLY A 77 12.31 13.86 10.43
N PHE A 78 11.69 13.74 11.61
CA PHE A 78 11.95 14.64 12.74
C PHE A 78 13.39 14.50 13.25
N ILE A 79 13.89 13.28 13.51
CA ILE A 79 15.27 13.08 13.92
C ILE A 79 16.27 13.55 12.84
N ALA A 80 15.95 13.34 11.55
CA ALA A 80 16.74 13.86 10.44
C ALA A 80 16.81 15.41 10.40
N THR A 81 15.73 16.11 10.81
CA THR A 81 15.76 17.58 10.97
C THR A 81 16.54 18.07 12.17
N LEU A 82 16.72 17.25 13.23
CA LEU A 82 17.54 17.63 14.38
C LEU A 82 19.04 17.54 14.11
N ILE A 83 19.49 16.58 13.29
CA ILE A 83 20.91 16.32 13.07
C ILE A 83 21.75 17.55 12.69
N PRO A 84 21.32 18.46 11.79
CA PRO A 84 22.07 19.70 11.51
C PRO A 84 22.33 20.55 12.76
N HIS A 85 21.39 20.59 13.70
CA HIS A 85 21.53 21.32 14.96
C HIS A 85 22.45 20.58 15.95
N LEU A 86 22.36 19.25 16.03
CA LEU A 86 23.24 18.40 16.86
C LEU A 86 24.71 18.47 16.38
N ARG A 87 24.91 18.35 15.06
CA ARG A 87 26.18 18.51 14.35
C ARG A 87 26.82 19.85 14.66
N GLU A 88 26.07 20.93 14.50
CA GLU A 88 26.52 22.30 14.78
C GLU A 88 26.78 22.54 16.28
N PHE A 89 25.97 21.97 17.18
CA PHE A 89 26.23 21.99 18.63
C PHE A 89 27.56 21.30 18.97
N VAL A 90 27.83 20.10 18.45
CA VAL A 90 29.10 19.38 18.63
C VAL A 90 30.27 20.17 18.08
N ARG A 91 30.13 20.76 16.88
CA ARG A 91 31.18 21.57 16.23
C ARG A 91 31.66 22.73 17.11
N ARG A 92 30.77 23.33 17.90
CA ARG A 92 31.13 24.45 18.81
C ARG A 92 31.92 24.00 20.04
N HIS A 93 31.69 22.79 20.53
CA HIS A 93 32.40 22.25 21.71
C HIS A 93 33.73 21.58 21.35
N LEU A 94 33.85 21.00 20.14
CA LEU A 94 35.03 20.28 19.68
C LEU A 94 36.15 21.20 19.12
N GLY A 95 35.83 22.46 18.81
CA GLY A 95 36.78 23.41 18.23
C GLY A 95 37.12 23.15 16.75
N ALA A 96 38.17 23.82 16.25
CA ALA A 96 38.61 23.74 14.86
C ALA A 96 39.81 22.79 14.71
N GLY A 97 39.63 21.66 14.03
CA GLY A 97 40.69 20.69 13.76
C GLY A 97 40.24 19.57 12.80
N ALA A 98 41.21 18.81 12.26
CA ALA A 98 40.93 17.79 11.24
C ALA A 98 39.98 16.67 11.72
N SER A 99 40.06 16.28 13.00
CA SER A 99 39.13 15.31 13.62
C SER A 99 37.68 15.77 13.52
N ALA A 100 37.41 17.07 13.75
CA ALA A 100 36.07 17.61 13.65
C ALA A 100 35.49 17.50 12.24
N ALA A 101 36.30 17.69 11.19
CA ALA A 101 35.83 17.60 9.80
C ALA A 101 35.29 16.20 9.44
N GLY A 102 35.98 15.14 9.86
CA GLY A 102 35.51 13.76 9.67
C GLY A 102 34.21 13.48 10.43
N LEU A 103 34.15 13.88 11.70
CA LEU A 103 32.95 13.72 12.54
C LEU A 103 31.73 14.46 11.98
N MET A 104 31.89 15.68 11.44
CA MET A 104 30.81 16.42 10.78
C MET A 104 30.26 15.67 9.56
N GLY A 105 31.13 14.97 8.81
CA GLY A 105 30.74 14.12 7.70
C GLY A 105 29.90 12.91 8.12
N GLU A 106 30.21 12.30 9.28
CA GLU A 106 29.40 11.20 9.83
C GLU A 106 28.01 11.66 10.31
N PHE A 107 27.85 12.89 10.84
CA PHE A 107 26.52 13.48 11.06
C PHE A 107 25.74 13.63 9.74
N ASP A 108 26.36 14.18 8.69
CA ASP A 108 25.69 14.36 7.39
C ASP A 108 25.32 13.02 6.73
N LYS A 109 26.12 11.97 6.95
CA LYS A 109 25.86 10.59 6.53
C LYS A 109 24.71 9.94 7.30
N VAL A 110 24.66 10.06 8.64
CA VAL A 110 23.54 9.52 9.45
C VAL A 110 22.22 10.23 9.10
N ARG A 111 22.26 11.52 8.78
CA ARG A 111 21.11 12.24 8.23
C ARG A 111 20.62 11.64 6.91
N ARG A 112 21.51 11.37 5.96
CA ARG A 112 21.15 10.73 4.68
C ARG A 112 20.49 9.37 4.90
N VAL A 113 21.08 8.50 5.73
CA VAL A 113 20.52 7.17 6.04
C VAL A 113 19.11 7.22 6.64
N LEU A 114 18.79 8.21 7.48
CA LEU A 114 17.42 8.44 7.97
C LEU A 114 16.46 8.90 6.87
N GLN A 115 16.92 9.73 5.93
CA GLN A 115 16.13 10.21 4.80
C GLN A 115 15.92 9.12 3.73
N GLU A 116 16.92 8.28 3.49
CA GLU A 116 16.84 7.07 2.64
C GLU A 116 15.80 6.09 3.20
N HIS A 117 15.86 5.79 4.50
CA HIS A 117 14.85 4.95 5.15
C HIS A 117 13.44 5.59 5.14
N GLN A 118 13.33 6.92 5.26
CA GLN A 118 12.07 7.63 5.07
C GLN A 118 11.52 7.46 3.64
N ALA A 119 12.38 7.51 2.62
CA ALA A 119 12.01 7.26 1.22
C ALA A 119 11.55 5.81 1.01
N SER A 120 12.26 4.81 1.55
CA SER A 120 11.83 3.40 1.44
C SER A 120 10.46 3.11 2.08
N ILE A 121 10.06 3.86 3.12
CA ILE A 121 8.69 3.77 3.67
C ILE A 121 7.66 4.37 2.70
N SER A 122 7.99 5.48 2.03
CA SER A 122 7.14 6.07 0.99
C SER A 122 7.00 5.15 -0.23
N GLU A 123 8.11 4.58 -0.72
CA GLU A 123 8.12 3.58 -1.80
C GLU A 123 7.27 2.36 -1.44
N LYS A 124 7.40 1.86 -0.20
CA LYS A 124 6.58 0.72 0.27
C LYS A 124 5.09 1.05 0.28
N LEU A 125 4.69 2.27 0.68
CA LEU A 125 3.28 2.72 0.59
C LEU A 125 2.77 2.70 -0.86
N VAL A 126 3.58 3.12 -1.83
CA VAL A 126 3.22 3.05 -3.27
C VAL A 126 3.07 1.60 -3.72
N GLU A 127 4.04 0.72 -3.39
CA GLU A 127 4.04 -0.70 -3.73
C GLU A 127 2.76 -1.42 -3.24
N ILE A 128 2.38 -1.19 -1.96
CA ILE A 128 1.18 -1.76 -1.35
C ILE A 128 -0.08 -1.37 -2.13
N MET A 129 -0.21 -0.09 -2.51
CA MET A 129 -1.40 0.41 -3.18
C MET A 129 -1.46 0.00 -4.66
N ALA A 130 -0.32 -0.12 -5.33
CA ALA A 130 -0.22 -0.71 -6.67
C ALA A 130 -0.58 -2.20 -6.67
N GLY A 131 -0.17 -2.94 -5.63
CA GLY A 131 -0.55 -4.34 -5.40
C GLY A 131 -2.04 -4.51 -5.13
N ARG A 132 -2.63 -3.63 -4.29
CA ARG A 132 -4.09 -3.59 -4.07
C ARG A 132 -4.87 -3.31 -5.35
N ALA A 133 -4.42 -2.38 -6.20
CA ALA A 133 -5.03 -2.17 -7.52
C ALA A 133 -4.91 -3.42 -8.43
N THR A 134 -3.75 -4.07 -8.46
CA THR A 134 -3.57 -5.35 -9.20
C THR A 134 -4.56 -6.42 -8.73
N LEU A 135 -4.82 -6.52 -7.42
CA LEU A 135 -5.78 -7.46 -6.84
C LEU A 135 -7.22 -7.15 -7.27
N HIS A 136 -7.66 -5.90 -7.09
CA HIS A 136 -9.01 -5.46 -7.51
C HIS A 136 -9.21 -5.57 -9.03
N LEU A 137 -8.14 -5.43 -9.83
CA LEU A 137 -8.16 -5.63 -11.28
C LEU A 137 -8.17 -7.11 -11.70
N ARG A 138 -7.61 -8.02 -10.90
CA ARG A 138 -7.83 -9.47 -11.08
C ARG A 138 -9.31 -9.81 -10.85
N ALA A 139 -9.94 -9.22 -9.83
CA ALA A 139 -11.38 -9.36 -9.61
C ALA A 139 -12.20 -8.77 -10.78
N MET A 140 -11.85 -7.57 -11.27
CA MET A 140 -12.47 -6.94 -12.45
C MET A 140 -12.45 -7.86 -13.69
N ARG A 141 -11.33 -8.57 -13.93
CA ARG A 141 -11.18 -9.50 -15.05
C ARG A 141 -12.01 -10.79 -14.92
N ALA A 142 -12.51 -11.11 -13.73
CA ALA A 142 -13.44 -12.22 -13.51
C ALA A 142 -14.92 -11.82 -13.67
N ILE A 143 -15.22 -10.53 -13.88
CA ILE A 143 -16.59 -10.04 -14.10
C ILE A 143 -17.02 -10.36 -15.53
N VAL A 144 -18.12 -11.11 -15.67
CA VAL A 144 -18.90 -11.15 -16.90
C VAL A 144 -19.68 -9.84 -16.99
N TRP A 145 -19.34 -9.01 -17.98
CA TRP A 145 -19.94 -7.67 -18.13
C TRP A 145 -21.32 -7.69 -18.75
N ASP A 146 -21.58 -8.70 -19.59
CA ASP A 146 -22.81 -8.87 -20.37
C ASP A 146 -23.84 -9.79 -19.66
N ASP A 147 -23.74 -9.93 -18.34
CA ASP A 147 -24.66 -10.73 -17.50
C ASP A 147 -25.77 -9.86 -16.88
N ASP A 148 -27.00 -10.02 -17.42
CA ASP A 148 -28.22 -9.34 -16.96
C ASP A 148 -28.66 -9.72 -15.53
N SER A 149 -28.10 -10.78 -14.91
CA SER A 149 -28.46 -11.19 -13.53
C SER A 149 -27.81 -10.31 -12.45
N ALA A 150 -26.79 -9.54 -12.80
CA ALA A 150 -26.11 -8.62 -11.88
C ALA A 150 -26.99 -7.38 -11.57
N GLY A 151 -27.63 -7.39 -10.41
CA GLY A 151 -28.65 -6.42 -9.96
C GLY A 151 -28.41 -4.96 -10.39
N ASP A 152 -29.34 -4.47 -11.23
CA ASP A 152 -29.24 -3.39 -12.22
C ASP A 152 -28.72 -2.00 -11.78
N ARG A 153 -28.35 -1.78 -10.51
CA ARG A 153 -28.01 -0.46 -9.94
C ARG A 153 -26.74 -0.36 -9.08
N ALA A 154 -26.06 -1.47 -8.74
CA ALA A 154 -24.85 -1.40 -7.92
C ALA A 154 -23.60 -1.03 -8.72
N VAL A 155 -22.69 -0.26 -8.12
CA VAL A 155 -21.29 -0.14 -8.56
C VAL A 155 -20.58 -1.47 -8.26
N SER A 156 -19.72 -1.94 -9.16
CA SER A 156 -19.02 -3.21 -9.00
C SER A 156 -18.08 -3.17 -7.78
N ALA A 157 -18.14 -4.20 -6.93
CA ALA A 157 -17.51 -4.20 -5.61
C ALA A 157 -16.00 -3.88 -5.63
N TYR A 158 -15.26 -4.33 -6.65
CA TYR A 158 -13.83 -4.03 -6.81
C TYR A 158 -13.54 -2.51 -6.85
N MET A 159 -14.46 -1.71 -7.41
CA MET A 159 -14.29 -0.27 -7.57
C MET A 159 -14.66 0.51 -6.31
N ASP A 160 -15.73 0.11 -5.61
CA ASP A 160 -16.06 0.75 -4.32
C ASP A 160 -14.98 0.43 -3.27
N THR A 161 -14.50 -0.81 -3.20
CA THR A 161 -13.39 -1.17 -2.30
C THR A 161 -12.09 -0.45 -2.66
N LEU A 162 -11.68 -0.40 -3.94
CA LEU A 162 -10.49 0.34 -4.37
C LEU A 162 -10.58 1.84 -4.01
N THR A 163 -11.73 2.48 -4.24
CA THR A 163 -11.91 3.92 -3.91
C THR A 163 -11.97 4.18 -2.41
N LYS A 164 -12.56 3.28 -1.61
CA LYS A 164 -12.53 3.31 -0.14
C LYS A 164 -11.10 3.20 0.40
N GLU A 165 -10.36 2.16 -0.02
CA GLU A 165 -8.98 1.93 0.41
C GLU A 165 -8.06 3.12 0.08
N THR A 166 -8.21 3.69 -1.12
CA THR A 166 -7.46 4.89 -1.55
C THR A 166 -7.84 6.14 -0.74
N GLY A 167 -9.13 6.33 -0.44
CA GLY A 167 -9.60 7.43 0.40
C GLY A 167 -9.13 7.32 1.85
N THR A 168 -9.11 6.10 2.41
CA THR A 168 -8.62 5.83 3.77
C THR A 168 -7.10 5.94 3.86
N LEU A 169 -6.35 5.50 2.85
CA LEU A 169 -4.92 5.80 2.70
C LEU A 169 -4.68 7.32 2.77
N HIS A 170 -5.29 8.10 1.87
CA HIS A 170 -5.12 9.56 1.81
C HIS A 170 -5.47 10.21 3.16
N ARG A 171 -6.62 9.85 3.75
CA ARG A 171 -7.06 10.34 5.06
C ARG A 171 -6.03 10.08 6.16
N VAL A 172 -5.44 8.87 6.21
CA VAL A 172 -4.41 8.52 7.20
C VAL A 172 -3.10 9.25 6.92
N LEU A 173 -2.69 9.41 5.66
CA LEU A 173 -1.48 10.15 5.31
C LEU A 173 -1.63 11.64 5.66
N SER A 174 -2.69 12.32 5.22
CA SER A 174 -2.93 13.75 5.55
C SER A 174 -3.10 14.03 7.04
N LYS A 175 -3.61 13.07 7.84
CA LYS A 175 -3.70 13.22 9.31
C LYS A 175 -2.32 13.23 9.99
N HIS A 176 -1.31 12.57 9.42
CA HIS A 176 -0.01 12.36 10.07
C HIS A 176 1.17 12.99 9.34
N MET A 177 1.06 13.36 8.07
CA MET A 177 2.13 13.92 7.24
C MET A 177 1.80 15.33 6.72
N PRO A 178 2.80 16.18 6.46
CA PRO A 178 2.61 17.39 5.66
C PRO A 178 2.21 17.05 4.23
N GLU A 179 1.30 17.87 3.69
CA GLU A 179 0.79 17.92 2.31
C GLU A 179 1.81 17.48 1.24
N GLY A 180 2.96 18.16 1.15
CA GLY A 180 4.00 17.83 0.16
C GLY A 180 4.64 16.42 0.30
N THR A 181 4.58 15.75 1.46
CA THR A 181 4.94 14.32 1.52
C THR A 181 3.77 13.42 1.11
N VAL A 182 2.52 13.84 1.33
CA VAL A 182 1.34 13.09 0.87
C VAL A 182 1.29 13.10 -0.65
N LEU A 183 1.44 14.26 -1.29
CA LEU A 183 1.48 14.40 -2.75
C LEU A 183 2.54 13.48 -3.37
N GLY A 184 3.78 13.52 -2.86
CA GLY A 184 4.88 12.65 -3.34
C GLY A 184 4.68 11.14 -3.13
N ILE A 185 3.68 10.70 -2.36
CA ILE A 185 3.25 9.30 -2.25
C ILE A 185 2.02 9.03 -3.13
N MET A 186 1.06 9.95 -3.16
CA MET A 186 -0.19 9.81 -3.91
C MET A 186 0.01 9.91 -5.42
N GLU A 187 0.89 10.78 -5.91
CA GLU A 187 1.19 10.95 -7.34
C GLU A 187 1.66 9.64 -8.01
N PRO A 188 2.67 8.90 -7.48
CA PRO A 188 3.02 7.57 -7.98
C PRO A 188 1.87 6.54 -7.94
N VAL A 189 1.04 6.55 -6.88
CA VAL A 189 -0.13 5.66 -6.78
C VAL A 189 -1.14 5.96 -7.88
N PHE A 190 -1.48 7.23 -8.08
CA PHE A 190 -2.38 7.68 -9.14
C PHE A 190 -1.82 7.44 -10.55
N GLY A 191 -0.51 7.58 -10.73
CA GLY A 191 0.19 7.20 -11.97
C GLY A 191 0.03 5.70 -12.27
N SER A 192 0.29 4.83 -11.29
CA SER A 192 0.09 3.38 -11.42
C SER A 192 -1.37 3.05 -11.71
N TYR A 193 -2.33 3.73 -11.08
CA TYR A 193 -3.76 3.53 -11.30
C TYR A 193 -4.17 3.90 -12.73
N ARG A 194 -3.63 4.99 -13.29
CA ARG A 194 -3.88 5.39 -14.69
C ARG A 194 -3.48 4.29 -15.67
N GLU A 195 -2.30 3.71 -15.49
CA GLU A 195 -1.80 2.64 -16.36
C GLU A 195 -2.62 1.37 -16.18
N GLN A 196 -2.75 0.88 -14.94
CA GLN A 196 -3.39 -0.40 -14.65
C GLN A 196 -4.89 -0.41 -14.99
N LEU A 197 -5.66 0.59 -14.51
CA LEU A 197 -7.10 0.70 -14.84
C LEU A 197 -7.28 1.03 -16.32
N GLY A 198 -6.52 2.00 -16.85
CA GLY A 198 -6.62 2.37 -18.27
C GLY A 198 -6.39 1.17 -19.20
N LYS A 199 -5.46 0.27 -18.86
CA LYS A 199 -5.26 -1.00 -19.55
C LYS A 199 -6.45 -1.95 -19.37
N ALA A 200 -6.89 -2.20 -18.14
CA ALA A 200 -7.98 -3.14 -17.86
C ALA A 200 -9.33 -2.74 -18.52
N PHE A 201 -9.67 -1.45 -18.54
CA PHE A 201 -10.89 -0.94 -19.20
C PHE A 201 -10.85 -1.10 -20.73
N ARG A 202 -9.66 -1.02 -21.34
CA ARG A 202 -9.46 -1.35 -22.78
C ARG A 202 -9.53 -2.85 -23.05
N GLU A 203 -8.99 -3.68 -22.16
CA GLU A 203 -8.89 -5.13 -22.32
C GLU A 203 -10.16 -5.92 -21.93
N ALA A 204 -11.08 -5.33 -21.15
CA ALA A 204 -12.27 -6.02 -20.67
C ALA A 204 -13.15 -6.58 -21.80
N PRO A 205 -13.74 -7.78 -21.66
CA PRO A 205 -14.71 -8.32 -22.64
C PRO A 205 -16.12 -7.75 -22.36
N VAL A 206 -16.41 -6.62 -22.98
CA VAL A 206 -17.76 -6.01 -23.03
C VAL A 206 -18.24 -6.03 -24.48
N THR A 207 -19.38 -6.66 -24.73
CA THR A 207 -20.01 -6.75 -26.06
C THR A 207 -21.39 -6.09 -26.11
N THR A 208 -22.07 -5.90 -24.98
CA THR A 208 -23.39 -5.26 -24.88
C THR A 208 -23.30 -3.79 -24.46
N GLU A 209 -24.30 -2.99 -24.84
CA GLU A 209 -24.44 -1.62 -24.31
C GLU A 209 -24.70 -1.62 -22.79
N ARG A 210 -25.41 -2.62 -22.24
CA ARG A 210 -25.65 -2.71 -20.78
C ARG A 210 -24.37 -2.97 -19.98
N GLY A 211 -23.49 -3.82 -20.50
CA GLY A 211 -22.14 -4.01 -19.96
C GLY A 211 -21.28 -2.74 -20.07
N LYS A 212 -21.46 -1.95 -21.15
CA LYS A 212 -20.80 -0.65 -21.30
C LYS A 212 -21.34 0.39 -20.30
N GLU A 213 -22.64 0.45 -20.06
CA GLU A 213 -23.27 1.28 -19.02
C GLU A 213 -22.79 0.88 -17.62
N ARG A 214 -22.59 -0.41 -17.34
CA ARG A 214 -22.00 -0.89 -16.07
C ARG A 214 -20.55 -0.41 -15.93
N MET A 215 -19.71 -0.63 -16.94
CA MET A 215 -18.33 -0.17 -16.96
C MET A 215 -18.23 1.37 -16.81
N LEU A 216 -19.13 2.12 -17.45
CA LEU A 216 -19.17 3.58 -17.38
C LEU A 216 -19.61 4.08 -16.00
N ARG A 217 -20.55 3.40 -15.32
CA ARG A 217 -20.90 3.67 -13.91
C ARG A 217 -19.72 3.46 -12.96
N ASP A 218 -18.96 2.38 -13.15
CA ASP A 218 -17.76 2.11 -12.34
C ASP A 218 -16.70 3.21 -12.55
N ALA A 219 -16.48 3.65 -13.78
CA ALA A 219 -15.59 4.78 -14.09
C ALA A 219 -16.09 6.13 -13.51
N GLN A 220 -17.39 6.39 -13.54
CA GLN A 220 -17.99 7.59 -12.91
C GLN A 220 -17.81 7.59 -11.39
N HIS A 221 -18.01 6.45 -10.71
CA HIS A 221 -17.79 6.35 -9.27
C HIS A 221 -16.32 6.57 -8.91
N PHE A 222 -15.40 5.98 -9.67
CA PHE A 222 -13.97 6.22 -9.53
C PHE A 222 -13.61 7.70 -9.65
N ALA A 223 -14.07 8.37 -10.72
CA ALA A 223 -13.83 9.79 -10.93
C ALA A 223 -14.39 10.66 -9.79
N ALA A 224 -15.65 10.42 -9.38
CA ALA A 224 -16.33 11.19 -8.33
C ALA A 224 -15.83 10.93 -6.90
N ARG A 225 -15.03 9.88 -6.69
CA ARG A 225 -14.31 9.58 -5.44
C ARG A 225 -12.89 10.14 -5.47
N ILE A 226 -12.11 9.78 -6.49
CA ILE A 226 -10.68 10.09 -6.59
C ILE A 226 -10.42 11.56 -6.94
N GLY A 227 -11.28 12.21 -7.72
CA GLY A 227 -11.19 13.65 -8.00
C GLY A 227 -11.46 14.57 -6.78
N LYS A 228 -11.75 14.00 -5.60
CA LYS A 228 -11.84 14.70 -4.31
C LYS A 228 -10.56 14.56 -3.47
N LEU A 229 -9.58 13.79 -3.96
CA LEU A 229 -8.29 13.58 -3.31
C LEU A 229 -7.24 14.51 -3.91
N GLU A 230 -6.32 14.97 -3.08
CA GLU A 230 -5.28 15.90 -3.49
C GLU A 230 -4.20 15.17 -4.31
N GLY A 231 -3.67 15.82 -5.35
CA GLY A 231 -2.73 15.22 -6.29
C GLY A 231 -3.36 14.28 -7.34
N ALA A 232 -4.68 14.07 -7.33
CA ALA A 232 -5.35 13.17 -8.29
C ALA A 232 -5.33 13.67 -9.74
N GLY A 233 -5.31 14.99 -9.95
CA GLY A 233 -5.31 15.62 -11.28
C GLY A 233 -6.47 15.15 -12.15
N ASP A 234 -6.21 14.94 -13.44
CA ASP A 234 -7.17 14.47 -14.44
C ASP A 234 -7.41 12.94 -14.40
N LEU A 235 -6.87 12.20 -13.42
CA LEU A 235 -6.95 10.72 -13.40
C LEU A 235 -8.39 10.20 -13.54
N GLY A 236 -9.35 10.80 -12.82
CA GLY A 236 -10.76 10.43 -12.91
C GLY A 236 -11.34 10.62 -14.31
N GLU A 237 -11.05 11.76 -14.92
CA GLU A 237 -11.50 12.12 -16.28
C GLU A 237 -10.85 11.24 -17.34
N SER A 238 -9.57 10.89 -17.17
CA SER A 238 -8.80 10.02 -18.06
C SER A 238 -9.34 8.58 -18.09
N ILE A 239 -9.72 8.03 -16.93
CA ILE A 239 -10.40 6.72 -16.85
C ILE A 239 -11.83 6.79 -17.40
N LEU A 240 -12.58 7.85 -17.09
CA LEU A 240 -13.92 8.08 -17.65
C LEU A 240 -13.89 8.14 -19.18
N ALA A 241 -13.00 8.93 -19.76
CA ALA A 241 -12.81 9.03 -21.21
C ALA A 241 -12.39 7.68 -21.84
N THR A 242 -11.56 6.90 -21.15
CA THR A 242 -11.17 5.54 -21.59
C THR A 242 -12.37 4.60 -21.64
N ALA A 243 -13.29 4.67 -20.65
CA ALA A 243 -14.53 3.89 -20.64
C ALA A 243 -15.54 4.38 -21.71
N THR A 244 -15.68 5.69 -21.90
CA THR A 244 -16.63 6.30 -22.84
C THR A 244 -16.24 6.06 -24.31
N ASN A 245 -14.97 6.26 -24.67
CA ASN A 245 -14.45 6.12 -26.04
C ASN A 245 -14.33 4.66 -26.50
N ARG A 246 -14.76 3.69 -25.69
CA ARG A 246 -14.85 2.28 -26.08
C ARG A 246 -15.98 2.09 -27.10
N THR A 247 -15.62 1.92 -28.37
CA THR A 247 -16.50 1.35 -29.39
C THR A 247 -16.79 -0.12 -29.02
N LEU A 248 -18.04 -0.55 -29.07
CA LEU A 248 -18.34 -1.98 -29.00
C LEU A 248 -17.87 -2.67 -30.29
N PRO A 249 -17.42 -3.93 -30.24
CA PRO A 249 -17.27 -4.72 -31.46
C PRO A 249 -18.66 -4.87 -32.09
N VAL A 250 -18.84 -4.30 -33.29
CA VAL A 250 -20.11 -4.39 -34.01
C VAL A 250 -20.43 -5.86 -34.23
N ALA A 251 -21.60 -6.30 -33.76
CA ALA A 251 -22.11 -7.63 -34.07
C ALA A 251 -22.34 -7.71 -35.58
N GLU A 252 -21.47 -8.44 -36.27
CA GLU A 252 -21.60 -8.69 -37.71
C GLU A 252 -22.87 -9.50 -37.96
N VAL A 253 -23.92 -8.82 -38.41
CA VAL A 253 -25.25 -9.42 -38.62
C VAL A 253 -25.10 -10.55 -39.65
N PRO A 254 -25.42 -11.81 -39.30
CA PRO A 254 -25.34 -12.91 -40.26
C PRO A 254 -26.35 -12.67 -41.39
N VAL A 255 -25.85 -12.32 -42.57
CA VAL A 255 -26.70 -12.09 -43.75
C VAL A 255 -27.37 -13.43 -44.09
N PRO A 256 -28.73 -13.51 -44.07
CA PRO A 256 -29.41 -14.78 -44.24
C PRO A 256 -29.22 -15.32 -45.66
N ALA A 257 -28.86 -16.60 -45.77
CA ALA A 257 -28.63 -17.24 -47.05
C ALA A 257 -29.91 -17.33 -47.90
N ALA A 258 -29.84 -16.84 -49.14
CA ALA A 258 -30.90 -16.96 -50.13
C ALA A 258 -30.52 -18.03 -51.17
N THR A 259 -31.28 -19.12 -51.22
CA THR A 259 -31.02 -20.27 -52.11
C THR A 259 -31.74 -20.12 -53.45
N THR A 260 -31.02 -20.29 -54.57
CA THR A 260 -31.61 -20.61 -55.89
C THR A 260 -30.73 -21.61 -56.64
N ALA A 261 -31.26 -22.80 -56.92
CA ALA A 261 -30.85 -23.63 -58.06
C ALA A 261 -31.63 -23.17 -59.32
N THR A 262 -31.41 -23.58 -60.58
CA THR A 262 -30.70 -24.71 -61.23
C THR A 262 -30.36 -24.21 -62.69
N THR A 263 -29.64 -24.82 -63.67
CA THR A 263 -29.18 -26.19 -64.01
C THR A 263 -28.05 -26.14 -65.08
N GLU A 264 -27.48 -27.31 -65.43
CA GLU A 264 -27.19 -27.76 -66.81
C GLU A 264 -25.76 -27.73 -67.41
N ALA A 265 -25.29 -28.96 -67.75
CA ALA A 265 -24.38 -29.43 -68.82
C ALA A 265 -22.97 -28.83 -69.06
N ALA A 266 -22.02 -29.75 -69.32
CA ALA A 266 -20.69 -29.51 -69.92
C ALA A 266 -20.67 -29.92 -71.41
N PRO A 267 -19.56 -29.70 -72.17
CA PRO A 267 -18.62 -30.84 -72.34
C PRO A 267 -17.11 -30.54 -72.60
N ALA A 268 -16.28 -31.48 -72.12
CA ALA A 268 -15.07 -32.09 -72.75
C ALA A 268 -13.76 -31.32 -73.13
N ALA A 269 -12.64 -31.93 -72.68
CA ALA A 269 -11.26 -31.92 -73.23
C ALA A 269 -10.42 -30.61 -73.11
N THR A 270 -9.07 -30.61 -73.00
CA THR A 270 -8.05 -31.67 -73.26
C THR A 270 -6.82 -31.54 -72.32
N SER A 271 -6.08 -32.63 -72.07
CA SER A 271 -4.80 -32.73 -71.32
C SER A 271 -3.55 -32.45 -72.24
N PRO A 272 -2.24 -32.55 -71.85
CA PRO A 272 -1.62 -33.35 -70.76
C PRO A 272 -0.46 -32.73 -69.91
N ASP A 273 0.02 -33.56 -68.96
CA ASP A 273 1.14 -33.47 -67.98
C ASP A 273 2.49 -33.95 -68.61
N PRO A 274 3.65 -34.25 -67.91
CA PRO A 274 4.08 -34.17 -66.49
C PRO A 274 5.44 -33.35 -66.35
N PRO A 275 6.49 -33.61 -65.50
CA PRO A 275 6.70 -34.47 -64.29
C PRO A 275 7.52 -33.90 -63.08
N LEU A 276 7.14 -34.30 -61.85
CA LEU A 276 7.86 -35.14 -60.82
C LEU A 276 9.42 -35.19 -60.72
N PRO A 277 10.03 -35.63 -59.57
CA PRO A 277 9.65 -35.67 -58.13
C PRO A 277 10.87 -35.24 -57.21
N PRO A 278 11.13 -35.69 -55.94
CA PRO A 278 10.32 -36.38 -54.90
C PRO A 278 10.36 -35.77 -53.47
N THR A 279 9.55 -36.35 -52.57
CA THR A 279 9.51 -36.17 -51.09
C THR A 279 10.58 -37.02 -50.35
N PRO A 280 10.90 -36.76 -49.05
CA PRO A 280 10.15 -37.37 -47.92
C PRO A 280 10.03 -36.48 -46.65
N ALA A 281 9.43 -37.03 -45.58
CA ALA A 281 9.10 -36.34 -44.31
C ALA A 281 9.76 -36.98 -43.07
N VAL A 282 9.79 -36.28 -41.93
CA VAL A 282 10.18 -36.76 -40.58
C VAL A 282 9.39 -36.03 -39.48
N GLU A 283 9.01 -36.73 -38.40
CA GLU A 283 8.42 -36.18 -37.16
C GLU A 283 9.42 -36.21 -35.98
N ILE A 284 9.57 -35.11 -35.22
CA ILE A 284 10.08 -35.05 -33.82
C ILE A 284 9.48 -33.75 -33.22
N SER A 285 8.63 -33.69 -32.18
CA SER A 285 8.65 -34.18 -30.79
C SER A 285 9.60 -33.42 -29.84
N GLY A 286 9.16 -33.15 -28.60
CA GLY A 286 10.00 -32.68 -27.49
C GLY A 286 9.66 -31.33 -26.84
N SER A 287 9.11 -31.36 -25.62
CA SER A 287 9.11 -30.24 -24.67
C SER A 287 9.99 -30.56 -23.45
N PRO A 288 10.71 -29.59 -22.85
CA PRO A 288 11.34 -29.75 -21.54
C PRO A 288 10.58 -29.03 -20.39
N PRO A 289 10.76 -29.42 -19.10
CA PRO A 289 9.84 -29.04 -18.01
C PRO A 289 10.43 -28.14 -16.90
N ASN A 290 9.57 -27.75 -15.93
CA ASN A 290 9.94 -27.07 -14.68
C ASN A 290 10.76 -27.96 -13.71
N PRO A 291 11.62 -27.38 -12.85
CA PRO A 291 12.18 -28.02 -11.66
C PRO A 291 11.24 -27.94 -10.43
N PRO A 292 11.33 -28.86 -9.45
CA PRO A 292 10.41 -28.93 -8.30
C PRO A 292 10.96 -28.39 -6.96
N LEU A 293 10.08 -28.23 -5.97
CA LEU A 293 10.39 -28.10 -4.54
C LEU A 293 10.06 -29.39 -3.76
N PRO A 294 10.87 -29.74 -2.75
CA PRO A 294 10.46 -30.40 -1.52
C PRO A 294 10.60 -29.43 -0.32
N ALA A 295 10.16 -29.71 0.91
CA ALA A 295 9.04 -30.48 1.47
C ALA A 295 9.12 -30.32 3.02
N SER A 296 8.00 -30.29 3.74
CA SER A 296 7.98 -30.19 5.21
C SER A 296 7.41 -31.47 5.85
N PRO A 297 7.82 -31.84 7.07
CA PRO A 297 7.13 -32.82 7.91
C PRO A 297 6.62 -32.25 9.24
N ASN A 298 5.35 -32.56 9.54
CA ASN A 298 4.72 -32.97 10.82
C ASN A 298 5.13 -32.38 12.19
N GLU A 299 4.32 -32.43 13.27
CA GLU A 299 2.87 -32.59 13.50
C GLU A 299 2.67 -32.71 15.02
N VAL A 300 1.73 -31.97 15.62
CA VAL A 300 1.07 -32.29 16.91
C VAL A 300 -0.20 -31.44 17.02
N ALA A 301 -1.24 -31.99 17.65
CA ALA A 301 -2.51 -31.33 17.94
C ALA A 301 -2.75 -31.27 19.45
N ASP A 302 -3.72 -30.46 19.91
CA ASP A 302 -4.64 -30.90 20.98
C ASP A 302 -5.91 -30.03 21.12
N GLU A 303 -6.75 -30.45 22.08
CA GLU A 303 -8.22 -30.34 22.24
C GLU A 303 -9.04 -29.02 22.09
N VAL A 304 -10.33 -29.31 21.87
CA VAL A 304 -11.57 -28.49 21.78
C VAL A 304 -12.04 -27.92 23.13
N VAL A 305 -12.70 -26.74 23.14
CA VAL A 305 -13.82 -26.40 24.07
C VAL A 305 -14.85 -25.48 23.36
N ASN A 306 -16.16 -25.65 23.64
CA ASN A 306 -17.27 -24.82 23.13
C ASN A 306 -17.64 -23.65 24.08
N GLY A 307 -18.25 -22.58 23.54
CA GLY A 307 -18.90 -21.50 24.30
C GLY A 307 -19.94 -20.73 23.45
N ASP A 308 -21.00 -20.18 24.07
CA ASP A 308 -22.25 -19.84 23.36
C ASP A 308 -22.62 -18.32 23.36
N VAL A 309 -23.31 -17.92 22.28
CA VAL A 309 -24.14 -16.72 21.98
C VAL A 309 -24.26 -15.55 22.98
N SER A 310 -24.07 -14.30 22.50
CA SER A 310 -25.13 -13.26 22.47
C SER A 310 -24.82 -12.01 21.60
N VAL A 311 -25.81 -11.12 21.41
CA VAL A 311 -25.84 -10.02 20.41
C VAL A 311 -26.10 -8.63 21.03
N ALA A 312 -25.36 -7.59 20.63
CA ALA A 312 -25.78 -6.18 20.72
C ALA A 312 -25.00 -5.26 19.74
N ASN A 313 -25.65 -4.23 19.15
CA ASN A 313 -25.04 -3.28 18.20
C ASN A 313 -24.26 -2.13 18.89
N GLY A 314 -23.18 -1.63 18.27
CA GLY A 314 -22.35 -0.54 18.83
C GLY A 314 -21.61 0.41 17.85
N VAL A 315 -21.99 0.49 16.56
CA VAL A 315 -21.26 1.13 15.43
C VAL A 315 -20.44 2.41 15.76
N VAL A 316 -19.10 2.30 15.65
CA VAL A 316 -18.18 3.41 15.30
C VAL A 316 -17.03 2.86 14.44
N GLU A 317 -17.19 2.81 13.11
CA GLU A 317 -16.18 2.25 12.21
C GLU A 317 -14.94 3.15 12.06
N THR A 318 -13.82 2.77 12.69
CA THR A 318 -12.49 3.26 12.32
C THR A 318 -11.84 2.30 11.32
N GLU A 319 -12.16 2.43 10.02
CA GLU A 319 -11.55 1.65 8.94
C GLU A 319 -10.01 1.70 8.98
N THR A 320 -9.36 0.61 9.40
CA THR A 320 -7.90 0.49 9.47
C THR A 320 -7.34 -0.16 8.21
N LEU A 321 -6.57 0.59 7.41
CA LEU A 321 -5.91 0.03 6.24
C LEU A 321 -4.72 -0.85 6.66
N ILE A 322 -4.97 -2.16 6.68
CA ILE A 322 -3.99 -3.21 6.95
C ILE A 322 -2.96 -3.27 5.81
N VAL A 323 -1.68 -3.31 6.21
CA VAL A 323 -0.51 -3.46 5.34
C VAL A 323 0.02 -4.88 5.53
N ALA A 324 -0.47 -5.79 4.68
CA ALA A 324 0.07 -7.14 4.56
C ALA A 324 1.31 -7.12 3.65
N SER A 325 2.37 -7.81 4.07
CA SER A 325 3.46 -8.23 3.17
C SER A 325 3.08 -9.57 2.53
N PRO A 326 3.53 -9.88 1.30
CA PRO A 326 3.18 -11.13 0.63
C PRO A 326 3.87 -12.33 1.30
N GLY A 327 3.09 -13.18 1.97
CA GLY A 327 3.54 -14.48 2.49
C GLY A 327 2.69 -14.99 3.65
N VAL A 328 2.39 -16.30 3.62
CA VAL A 328 1.52 -17.07 4.54
C VAL A 328 0.02 -16.83 4.34
N ASP A 329 -0.63 -17.84 3.75
CA ASP A 329 -2.09 -18.02 3.75
C ASP A 329 -2.62 -18.38 5.14
N SER A 330 -3.77 -17.84 5.53
CA SER A 330 -4.64 -18.33 6.61
C SER A 330 -6.03 -17.71 6.46
N GLU A 331 -7.05 -18.41 6.94
CA GLU A 331 -8.45 -18.12 6.68
C GLU A 331 -9.11 -17.14 7.68
N GLU A 332 -10.34 -16.77 7.33
CA GLU A 332 -11.41 -16.28 8.20
C GLU A 332 -11.34 -14.81 8.69
N ALA A 333 -12.50 -14.35 9.17
CA ALA A 333 -12.85 -12.95 9.39
C ALA A 333 -13.26 -12.71 10.86
N THR A 334 -13.95 -11.59 11.11
CA THR A 334 -14.49 -11.14 12.41
C THR A 334 -13.47 -10.95 13.53
N GLU A 335 -13.03 -9.71 13.72
CA GLU A 335 -12.76 -9.08 15.03
C GLU A 335 -12.36 -7.61 14.81
N ALA A 336 -13.25 -6.67 15.15
CA ALA A 336 -13.07 -5.25 14.84
C ALA A 336 -13.74 -4.31 15.86
N GLU A 337 -13.64 -4.62 17.17
CA GLU A 337 -14.24 -3.80 18.23
C GLU A 337 -13.32 -3.49 19.43
N GLU A 338 -12.26 -4.26 19.69
CA GLU A 338 -11.53 -4.17 20.97
C GLU A 338 -10.50 -3.03 21.06
N GLU A 339 -9.88 -2.57 19.96
CA GLU A 339 -8.89 -1.45 19.96
C GLU A 339 -9.50 -0.07 20.33
N SER A 340 -10.79 -0.04 20.71
CA SER A 340 -11.54 1.17 21.12
C SER A 340 -11.62 1.41 22.63
N LYS A 341 -11.13 0.49 23.47
CA LYS A 341 -11.15 0.60 24.95
C LYS A 341 -9.98 1.37 25.54
N ASP A 342 -8.73 1.03 25.20
CA ASP A 342 -7.53 1.58 25.85
C ASP A 342 -7.43 3.11 25.77
N GLU A 343 -7.76 3.70 24.62
CA GLU A 343 -7.75 5.18 24.45
C GLU A 343 -8.86 5.89 25.26
N LYS A 344 -9.72 5.15 25.96
CA LYS A 344 -10.89 5.64 26.70
C LYS A 344 -10.79 5.52 28.22
N GLU A 345 -10.06 4.55 28.75
CA GLU A 345 -9.79 4.46 30.20
C GLU A 345 -8.69 5.43 30.64
N ALA A 346 -7.59 5.55 29.88
CA ALA A 346 -6.52 6.52 30.16
C ALA A 346 -7.00 7.99 30.19
N GLY A 347 -8.09 8.30 29.48
CA GLY A 347 -8.74 9.62 29.48
C GLY A 347 -9.77 9.85 30.60
N LYS A 348 -10.01 8.85 31.46
CA LYS A 348 -10.98 8.93 32.56
C LYS A 348 -10.30 9.21 33.91
N GLU A 349 -9.22 8.49 34.24
CA GLU A 349 -8.50 8.64 35.51
C GLU A 349 -8.02 10.09 35.74
N THR A 350 -7.49 10.74 34.69
CA THR A 350 -7.05 12.14 34.72
C THR A 350 -8.16 13.17 34.95
N LYS A 351 -9.44 12.77 34.94
CA LYS A 351 -10.57 13.64 35.24
C LYS A 351 -11.08 13.51 36.67
N ASP A 352 -11.09 12.29 37.22
CA ASP A 352 -11.57 12.06 38.58
C ASP A 352 -10.56 12.60 39.62
N GLU A 353 -9.25 12.49 39.37
CA GLU A 353 -8.20 13.06 40.25
C GLU A 353 -8.32 14.59 40.39
N LYS A 354 -8.55 15.31 39.28
CA LYS A 354 -8.68 16.78 39.29
C LYS A 354 -9.94 17.28 40.02
N VAL A 355 -11.00 16.47 40.10
CA VAL A 355 -12.26 16.83 40.81
C VAL A 355 -12.14 16.69 42.33
N VAL A 356 -11.07 16.05 42.83
CA VAL A 356 -10.75 16.01 44.27
C VAL A 356 -9.99 17.27 44.69
N GLU A 357 -8.97 17.69 43.93
CA GLU A 357 -8.10 18.82 44.28
C GLU A 357 -8.85 20.18 44.30
N GLU A 358 -9.79 20.38 43.37
CA GLU A 358 -10.68 21.57 43.34
C GLU A 358 -11.77 21.55 44.44
N LYS A 359 -11.78 20.56 45.36
CA LYS A 359 -12.75 20.46 46.46
C LYS A 359 -12.19 20.60 47.88
N GLU A 360 -10.89 20.43 48.07
CA GLU A 360 -10.25 20.72 49.37
C GLU A 360 -9.84 22.20 49.50
N THR A 361 -9.73 22.92 48.39
CA THR A 361 -9.33 24.34 48.34
C THR A 361 -10.47 25.33 48.60
N GLU A 362 -11.72 24.88 48.75
CA GLU A 362 -12.88 25.74 49.06
C GLU A 362 -13.36 25.59 50.53
N LYS A 363 -12.48 25.12 51.44
CA LYS A 363 -12.86 24.78 52.82
C LYS A 363 -11.79 24.97 53.91
N GLU A 364 -11.04 26.06 53.84
CA GLU A 364 -10.27 26.62 54.97
C GLU A 364 -10.62 28.12 55.18
#